data_AF-A0A061A7Q0-F1
#
_entry.id   AF-A0A061A7Q0-F1
#
_cell.length_a   1.000
_cell.length_b   1.000
_cell.length_c   1.000
_cell.angle_alpha   90.00
_cell.angle_beta   90.00
_cell.angle_gamma   90.00
#
_symmetry.space_group_name_H-M   'P 1'
#
loop_
_entity.id
_entity.type
_entity.pdbx_description
1 polymer ?
#
loop_
_entity_poly.entity_id
_entity_poly.type
_entity_poly.pdbx_seq_one_letter_code
_entity_poly.pdbx_strand_id
1 'polypeptide(L)'
;MSSRSDDGSSPLIPLSRPFVYFGNTYHQIYVNHNGHLTFNQAWSSYTPYSFPAHSTIDLIAPFWTDLDNRGNGNIFYQQYISGSVLQQATQDINQYFPNLGFSANLVFIATWDRVAYFPNSGTETTFQVVLIAGVQYSFVLMNYGPIALAQRSIQVRRMNAYL
;
A
#
# COMPACT_ATOMS: atom_id res chain seq x y z
N MET A 1 -9.27 9.21 -5.65
CA MET A 1 -10.16 8.04 -5.60
C MET A 1 -9.89 7.20 -6.83
N SER A 2 -9.79 5.88 -6.68
CA SER A 2 -9.71 4.94 -7.81
C SER A 2 -11.12 4.62 -8.33
N SER A 3 -11.21 4.07 -9.54
CA SER A 3 -12.48 3.59 -10.10
C SER A 3 -13.05 2.41 -9.30
N ARG A 4 -14.30 2.06 -9.57
CA ARG A 4 -14.90 0.81 -9.10
C ARG A 4 -14.72 -0.28 -10.15
N SER A 5 -14.05 -1.36 -9.81
CA SER A 5 -13.77 -2.50 -10.66
C SER A 5 -13.47 -3.74 -9.81
N ASP A 6 -13.37 -4.88 -10.47
CA ASP A 6 -12.99 -6.15 -9.87
C ASP A 6 -11.46 -6.22 -9.81
N ASP A 7 -10.85 -6.62 -10.92
CA ASP A 7 -9.41 -6.72 -11.09
C ASP A 7 -8.75 -5.45 -11.63
N GLY A 8 -9.28 -4.30 -11.22
CA GLY A 8 -8.82 -3.01 -11.69
C GLY A 8 -7.60 -2.48 -10.96
N SER A 9 -7.14 -1.31 -11.41
CA SER A 9 -6.08 -0.53 -10.78
C SER A 9 -6.38 0.95 -10.96
N SER A 10 -5.79 1.79 -10.12
CA SER A 10 -5.72 3.22 -10.42
C SER A 10 -5.00 3.47 -11.75
N PRO A 11 -5.21 4.63 -12.39
CA PRO A 11 -4.26 5.17 -13.36
C PRO A 11 -2.85 5.32 -12.76
N LEU A 12 -1.86 5.67 -13.58
CA LEU A 12 -0.52 6.03 -13.10
C LEU A 12 -0.62 7.22 -12.15
N ILE A 13 -0.04 7.09 -10.96
CA ILE A 13 0.03 8.17 -9.97
C ILE A 13 1.47 8.66 -9.88
N PRO A 14 1.78 9.89 -10.33
CA PRO A 14 3.10 10.47 -10.12
C PRO A 14 3.35 10.74 -8.63
N LEU A 15 4.49 10.30 -8.13
CA LEU A 15 4.92 10.61 -6.77
C LEU A 15 5.58 12.00 -6.75
N SER A 16 5.17 12.84 -5.80
CA SER A 16 5.73 14.20 -5.65
C SER A 16 7.20 14.21 -5.26
N ARG A 17 7.68 13.12 -4.66
CA ARG A 17 9.10 12.83 -4.37
C ARG A 17 9.38 11.36 -4.68
N PRO A 18 10.61 10.98 -4.99
CA PRO A 18 10.92 9.58 -5.23
C PRO A 18 10.73 8.73 -3.96
N PHE A 19 10.31 7.48 -4.16
CA PHE A 19 10.28 6.44 -3.12
C PHE A 19 11.32 5.37 -3.44
N VAL A 20 12.16 5.02 -2.47
CA VAL A 20 13.22 4.01 -2.67
C VAL A 20 12.74 2.67 -2.12
N TYR A 21 12.75 1.63 -2.95
CA TYR A 21 12.31 0.29 -2.57
C TYR A 21 13.31 -0.75 -3.10
N PHE A 22 13.90 -1.54 -2.19
CA PHE A 22 14.95 -2.53 -2.50
C PHE A 22 16.08 -2.02 -3.43
N GLY A 23 16.50 -0.77 -3.22
CA GLY A 23 17.58 -0.14 -4.00
C GLY A 23 17.12 0.51 -5.32
N ASN A 24 15.87 0.31 -5.71
CA ASN A 24 15.27 0.97 -6.87
C ASN A 24 14.59 2.28 -6.47
N THR A 25 14.73 3.31 -7.31
CA THR A 25 14.09 4.62 -7.10
C THR A 25 12.88 4.76 -8.00
N TYR A 26 11.70 4.88 -7.40
CA TYR A 26 10.42 5.00 -8.09
C TYR A 26 9.85 6.41 -8.05
N HIS A 27 9.31 6.86 -9.19
CA HIS A 27 8.69 8.18 -9.36
C HIS A 27 7.20 8.10 -9.64
N GLN A 28 6.66 6.89 -9.72
CA GLN A 28 5.25 6.62 -9.93
C GLN A 28 4.81 5.41 -9.11
N ILE A 29 3.50 5.28 -8.93
CA ILE A 29 2.88 4.17 -8.25
C ILE A 29 1.48 3.88 -8.81
N TYR A 30 1.01 2.66 -8.63
CA TYR A 30 -0.34 2.21 -8.94
C TYR A 30 -0.95 1.57 -7.71
N VAL A 31 -2.23 1.87 -7.45
CA VAL A 31 -3.02 1.29 -6.36
C VAL A 31 -3.97 0.27 -6.97
N ASN A 32 -3.66 -1.01 -6.77
CA ASN A 32 -4.44 -2.11 -7.33
C ASN A 32 -5.70 -2.40 -6.48
N HIS A 33 -6.78 -2.84 -7.12
CA HIS A 33 -8.05 -3.11 -6.43
C HIS A 33 -7.99 -4.32 -5.49
N ASN A 34 -7.16 -5.31 -5.82
CA ASN A 34 -6.84 -6.52 -5.06
C ASN A 34 -5.79 -6.32 -3.94
N GLY A 35 -5.63 -5.09 -3.44
CA GLY A 35 -4.93 -4.85 -2.16
C GLY A 35 -3.40 -4.85 -2.19
N HIS A 36 -2.82 -4.52 -3.34
CA HIS A 36 -1.38 -4.33 -3.49
C HIS A 36 -1.02 -3.05 -4.26
N LEU A 37 0.26 -2.67 -4.20
CA LEU A 37 0.84 -1.56 -4.93
C LEU A 37 1.94 -2.06 -5.86
N THR A 38 1.96 -1.55 -7.08
CA THR A 38 3.05 -1.74 -8.05
C THR A 38 3.61 -0.39 -8.47
N PHE A 39 4.83 -0.38 -9.00
CA PHE A 39 5.49 0.87 -9.41
C PHE A 39 5.56 1.04 -10.94
N ASN A 40 5.85 -0.03 -11.68
CA ASN A 40 6.16 0.08 -13.11
C ASN A 40 4.93 0.04 -14.02
N GLN A 41 3.87 -0.66 -13.62
CA GLN A 41 2.67 -0.86 -14.43
C GLN A 41 1.47 -1.20 -13.56
N ALA A 42 0.27 -0.89 -14.05
CA ALA A 42 -0.96 -1.48 -13.54
C ALA A 42 -0.91 -3.01 -13.73
N TRP A 43 -1.45 -3.74 -12.76
CA TRP A 43 -1.49 -5.20 -12.78
C TRP A 43 -2.83 -5.66 -12.27
N SER A 44 -3.40 -6.73 -12.82
CA SER A 44 -4.76 -7.20 -12.53
C SER A 44 -4.79 -8.53 -11.76
N SER A 45 -3.69 -8.89 -11.09
CA SER A 45 -3.59 -10.20 -10.43
C SER A 45 -4.33 -10.20 -9.10
N TYR A 46 -5.29 -11.10 -8.93
CA TYR A 46 -6.05 -11.33 -7.71
C TYR A 46 -5.52 -12.51 -6.87
N THR A 47 -4.72 -13.39 -7.47
CA THR A 47 -4.18 -14.58 -6.81
C THR A 47 -2.83 -14.27 -6.16
N PRO A 48 -2.72 -14.32 -4.82
CA PRO A 48 -1.46 -14.09 -4.15
C PRO A 48 -0.50 -15.26 -4.30
N TYR A 49 0.80 -14.95 -4.35
CA TYR A 49 1.88 -15.93 -4.20
C TYR A 49 2.75 -15.61 -2.98
N SER A 50 3.55 -16.58 -2.54
CA SER A 50 4.47 -16.39 -1.41
C SER A 50 5.70 -15.55 -1.81
N PHE A 51 6.16 -14.71 -0.87
CA PHE A 51 7.40 -13.95 -1.02
C PHE A 51 8.59 -14.68 -0.37
N PRO A 52 9.84 -14.52 -0.87
CA PRO A 52 10.21 -13.73 -2.05
C PRO A 52 9.70 -14.40 -3.32
N ALA A 53 8.99 -13.62 -4.14
CA ALA A 53 8.49 -14.11 -5.41
C ALA A 53 9.57 -13.90 -6.46
N HIS A 54 9.83 -14.90 -7.28
CA HIS A 54 10.69 -14.77 -8.46
C HIS A 54 9.95 -14.00 -9.58
N SER A 55 9.42 -12.83 -9.23
CA SER A 55 8.69 -11.93 -10.12
C SER A 55 9.59 -10.78 -10.54
N THR A 56 9.38 -10.27 -11.75
CA THR A 56 10.04 -9.07 -12.26
C THR A 56 9.34 -7.77 -11.82
N ILE A 57 8.30 -7.88 -10.99
CA ILE A 57 7.48 -6.76 -10.54
C ILE A 57 7.72 -6.52 -9.04
N ASP A 58 8.24 -5.33 -8.72
CA ASP A 58 8.32 -4.85 -7.34
C ASP A 58 6.91 -4.52 -6.83
N LEU A 59 6.59 -5.09 -5.67
CA LEU A 59 5.22 -5.21 -5.16
C LEU A 59 5.17 -4.97 -3.65
N ILE A 60 4.32 -4.05 -3.21
CA ILE A 60 3.98 -3.89 -1.78
C ILE A 60 2.55 -4.37 -1.59
N ALA A 61 2.39 -5.49 -0.89
CA ALA A 61 1.10 -6.15 -0.70
C ALA A 61 0.71 -6.12 0.79
N PRO A 62 0.07 -5.03 1.29
CA PRO A 62 -0.46 -5.02 2.64
C PRO A 62 -1.53 -6.10 2.83
N PHE A 63 -2.35 -6.36 1.81
CA PHE A 63 -3.40 -7.36 1.89
C PHE A 63 -3.78 -7.84 0.49
N TRP A 64 -3.01 -8.78 -0.06
CA TRP A 64 -3.26 -9.24 -1.43
C TRP A 64 -4.22 -10.41 -1.46
N THR A 65 -5.38 -10.19 -2.04
CA THR A 65 -6.44 -11.18 -2.25
C THR A 65 -7.44 -10.66 -3.27
N ASP A 66 -8.38 -11.52 -3.64
CA ASP A 66 -9.42 -11.23 -4.63
C ASP A 66 -10.54 -10.37 -4.00
N LEU A 67 -10.49 -9.07 -4.29
CA LEU A 67 -11.34 -8.00 -3.77
C LEU A 67 -12.18 -7.39 -4.89
N ASP A 68 -13.41 -7.01 -4.55
CA ASP A 68 -14.38 -6.47 -5.50
C ASP A 68 -15.08 -5.25 -4.90
N ASN A 69 -14.77 -4.05 -5.41
CA ASN A 69 -15.37 -2.80 -4.93
C ASN A 69 -16.55 -2.32 -5.80
N ARG A 70 -17.05 -3.15 -6.73
CA ARG A 70 -18.20 -2.79 -7.58
C ARG A 70 -19.47 -2.59 -6.75
N GLY A 71 -19.72 -3.45 -5.77
CA GLY A 71 -20.88 -3.41 -4.88
C GLY A 71 -20.69 -2.49 -3.67
N ASN A 72 -19.56 -2.58 -2.95
CA ASN A 72 -19.31 -1.79 -1.75
C ASN A 72 -17.84 -1.44 -1.54
N GLY A 73 -17.61 -0.47 -0.65
CA GLY A 73 -16.28 0.03 -0.33
C GLY A 73 -15.73 1.01 -1.34
N ASN A 74 -14.62 1.65 -0.97
CA ASN A 74 -13.92 2.60 -1.82
C ASN A 74 -12.42 2.41 -1.69
N ILE A 75 -11.70 2.70 -2.78
CA ILE A 75 -10.24 2.68 -2.81
C ILE A 75 -9.76 4.08 -3.14
N PHE A 76 -8.97 4.65 -2.25
CA PHE A 76 -8.48 6.02 -2.41
C PHE A 76 -7.07 6.18 -1.90
N TYR A 77 -6.44 7.26 -2.32
CA TYR A 77 -5.05 7.55 -2.03
C TYR A 77 -4.81 9.05 -1.95
N GLN A 78 -3.80 9.42 -1.18
CA GLN A 78 -3.36 10.80 -0.95
C GLN A 78 -1.85 10.82 -0.81
N GLN A 79 -1.25 11.98 -1.08
CA GLN A 79 0.16 12.23 -0.80
C GLN A 79 0.36 13.57 -0.10
N TYR A 80 1.35 13.60 0.80
CA TYR A 80 1.71 14.76 1.60
C TYR A 80 3.21 15.00 1.49
N ILE A 81 3.60 16.23 1.18
CA ILE A 81 5.00 16.70 1.15
C ILE A 81 5.26 17.81 2.17
N SER A 82 4.25 18.15 2.98
CA SER A 82 4.27 19.14 4.05
C SER A 82 3.07 18.93 4.98
N GLY A 83 3.01 19.69 6.08
CA GLY A 83 1.88 19.69 7.01
C GLY A 83 1.98 18.62 8.10
N SER A 84 0.91 18.51 8.89
CA SER A 84 0.87 17.69 10.11
C SER A 84 1.08 16.20 9.86
N VAL A 85 0.59 15.66 8.74
CA VAL A 85 0.75 14.24 8.38
C VAL A 85 2.23 13.89 8.18
N LEU A 86 2.98 14.74 7.45
CA LEU A 86 4.42 14.55 7.23
C LEU A 86 5.22 14.70 8.54
N GLN A 87 4.84 15.67 9.38
CA GLN A 87 5.48 15.90 10.68
C GLN A 87 5.26 14.71 11.62
N GLN A 88 4.03 14.19 11.69
CA GLN A 88 3.70 13.03 12.50
C GLN A 88 4.47 11.79 12.02
N ALA A 89 4.49 11.52 10.71
CA ALA A 89 5.28 10.40 10.16
C ALA A 89 6.77 10.52 10.50
N THR A 90 7.33 11.73 10.48
CA THR A 90 8.72 11.99 10.89
C THR A 90 8.93 11.69 12.37
N GLN A 91 8.02 12.15 13.23
CA GLN A 91 8.08 11.91 14.68
C GLN A 91 7.95 10.43 15.01
N ASP A 92 7.00 9.73 14.40
CA ASP A 92 6.76 8.30 14.61
C ASP A 92 8.00 7.47 14.25
N ILE A 93 8.59 7.71 13.07
CA ILE A 93 9.81 7.00 12.67
C ILE A 93 10.97 7.29 13.63
N ASN A 94 11.19 8.55 14.02
CA ASN A 94 12.24 8.88 14.98
C ASN A 94 11.97 8.34 16.39
N GLN A 95 10.71 8.11 16.78
CA GLN A 95 10.39 7.45 18.03
C GLN A 95 10.82 5.99 18.03
N TYR A 96 10.60 5.26 16.92
CA TYR A 96 11.01 3.87 16.78
C TYR A 96 12.50 3.69 16.46
N PHE A 97 13.10 4.66 15.77
CA PHE A 97 14.49 4.64 15.30
C PHE A 97 15.23 5.95 15.63
N PRO A 98 15.45 6.25 16.92
CA PRO A 98 15.94 7.57 17.36
C PRO A 98 17.33 7.96 16.84
N ASN A 99 18.14 6.99 16.45
CA ASN A 99 19.51 7.23 15.98
C ASN A 99 19.60 7.50 14.46
N LEU A 100 18.50 7.42 13.71
CA LEU A 100 18.53 7.67 12.27
C LEU A 100 18.56 9.15 11.90
N GLY A 101 18.05 10.03 12.77
CA GLY A 101 17.85 11.44 12.42
C GLY A 101 16.95 11.61 11.19
N PHE A 102 15.90 10.80 11.09
CA PHE A 102 15.07 10.71 9.89
C PHE A 102 14.23 11.98 9.69
N SER A 103 14.02 12.36 8.44
CA SER A 103 13.08 13.42 8.05
C SER A 103 12.31 12.96 6.81
N ALA A 104 10.98 12.87 6.94
CA ALA A 104 10.13 12.51 5.82
C ALA A 104 10.04 13.68 4.84
N ASN A 105 10.15 13.39 3.54
CA ASN A 105 9.89 14.33 2.45
C ASN A 105 8.65 13.97 1.62
N LEU A 106 8.10 12.77 1.83
CA LEU A 106 6.85 12.28 1.26
C LEU A 106 6.18 11.30 2.21
N VAL A 107 4.86 11.44 2.35
CA VAL A 107 3.97 10.39 2.84
C VAL A 107 2.95 10.10 1.74
N PHE A 108 2.90 8.87 1.24
CA PHE A 108 1.85 8.39 0.36
C PHE A 108 0.97 7.39 1.12
N ILE A 109 -0.34 7.57 1.05
CA ILE A 109 -1.32 6.73 1.74
C ILE A 109 -2.23 6.13 0.69
N ALA A 110 -2.42 4.80 0.72
CA ALA A 110 -3.46 4.11 -0.02
C ALA A 110 -4.36 3.35 0.96
N THR A 111 -5.67 3.51 0.81
CA THR A 111 -6.68 2.94 1.70
C THR A 111 -7.72 2.19 0.89
N TRP A 112 -7.98 0.94 1.29
CA TRP A 112 -9.12 0.15 0.88
C TRP A 112 -10.09 0.19 2.05
N ASP A 113 -11.19 0.92 1.89
CA ASP A 113 -12.17 1.14 2.95
C ASP A 113 -13.43 0.32 2.65
N ARG A 114 -13.74 -0.65 3.53
CA ARG A 114 -14.94 -1.50 3.50
C ARG A 114 -15.14 -2.21 2.15
N VAL A 115 -14.05 -2.66 1.53
CA VAL A 115 -14.07 -3.37 0.24
C VAL A 115 -14.47 -4.83 0.46
N ALA A 116 -15.33 -5.37 -0.40
CA ALA A 116 -15.76 -6.76 -0.31
C ALA A 116 -14.76 -7.72 -0.95
N TYR A 117 -14.84 -8.99 -0.57
CA TYR A 117 -14.24 -10.06 -1.35
C TYR A 117 -15.11 -10.38 -2.58
N PHE A 118 -14.49 -10.75 -3.69
CA PHE A 118 -15.17 -11.21 -4.90
C PHE A 118 -15.94 -12.54 -4.68
N PRO A 119 -17.11 -12.79 -5.28
CA PRO A 119 -17.92 -11.84 -6.02
C PRO A 119 -18.80 -11.05 -5.06
N ASN A 120 -18.76 -9.71 -5.12
CA ASN A 120 -19.64 -8.76 -4.41
C ASN A 120 -20.30 -9.31 -3.13
N SER A 121 -19.50 -9.86 -2.21
CA SER A 121 -19.99 -10.72 -1.11
C SER A 121 -20.70 -9.95 0.01
N GLY A 122 -20.76 -8.62 -0.08
CA GLY A 122 -21.25 -7.73 0.97
C GLY A 122 -20.34 -7.69 2.21
N THR A 123 -19.20 -8.39 2.20
CA THR A 123 -18.21 -8.31 3.27
C THR A 123 -17.56 -6.93 3.29
N GLU A 124 -16.99 -6.56 4.44
CA GLU A 124 -16.27 -5.30 4.57
C GLU A 124 -14.89 -5.55 5.14
N THR A 125 -13.87 -5.21 4.34
CA THR A 125 -12.47 -5.30 4.71
C THR A 125 -11.84 -3.92 4.56
N THR A 126 -11.28 -3.39 5.65
CA THR A 126 -10.60 -2.08 5.69
C THR A 126 -9.13 -2.25 6.04
N PHE A 127 -8.25 -1.75 5.19
CA PHE A 127 -6.81 -1.68 5.44
C PHE A 127 -6.17 -0.51 4.71
N GLN A 128 -4.99 -0.12 5.17
CA GLN A 128 -4.24 1.00 4.64
C GLN A 128 -2.75 0.67 4.60
N VAL A 129 -2.07 1.18 3.59
CA VAL A 129 -0.60 1.23 3.54
C VAL A 129 -0.14 2.68 3.50
N VAL A 130 0.89 2.99 4.28
CA VAL A 130 1.54 4.30 4.35
C VAL A 130 2.99 4.12 3.94
N LEU A 131 3.37 4.73 2.83
CA LEU A 131 4.75 4.81 2.37
C LEU A 131 5.35 6.13 2.84
N ILE A 132 6.41 6.07 3.63
CA ILE A 132 7.08 7.25 4.19
C ILE A 132 8.48 7.31 3.59
N ALA A 133 8.74 8.30 2.73
CA ALA A 133 10.05 8.49 2.10
C ALA A 133 10.82 9.60 2.80
N GLY A 134 12.11 9.39 3.01
CA GLY A 134 13.09 10.44 3.31
C GLY A 134 14.13 10.54 2.18
N VAL A 135 15.28 11.16 2.45
CA VAL A 135 16.37 11.26 1.46
C VAL A 135 17.11 9.93 1.30
N GLN A 136 17.36 9.22 2.41
CA GLN A 136 18.16 7.98 2.43
C GLN A 136 17.34 6.73 2.74
N TYR A 137 16.26 6.88 3.51
CA TYR A 137 15.48 5.76 4.03
C TYR A 137 14.03 5.84 3.57
N SER A 138 13.41 4.68 3.40
CA SER A 138 11.99 4.55 3.12
C SER A 138 11.38 3.55 4.10
N PHE A 139 10.18 3.86 4.58
CA PHE A 139 9.44 3.03 5.52
C PHE A 139 8.08 2.68 4.95
N VAL A 140 7.58 1.50 5.31
CA VAL A 140 6.25 1.02 4.96
C VAL A 140 5.52 0.70 6.26
N LEU A 141 4.40 1.37 6.50
CA LEU A 141 3.48 1.05 7.57
C LEU A 141 2.21 0.43 6.99
N MET A 142 1.68 -0.61 7.64
CA MET A 142 0.47 -1.30 7.23
C MET A 142 -0.50 -1.29 8.40
N ASN A 143 -1.66 -0.66 8.20
CA ASN A 143 -2.70 -0.51 9.21
C ASN A 143 -3.91 -1.34 8.80
N TYR A 144 -4.48 -2.08 9.75
CA TYR A 144 -5.65 -2.93 9.52
C TYR A 144 -6.80 -2.45 10.39
N GLY A 145 -7.93 -2.17 9.75
CA GLY A 145 -9.21 -1.95 10.42
C GLY A 145 -9.97 -3.28 10.57
N PRO A 146 -11.31 -3.25 10.52
CA PRO A 146 -12.10 -4.47 10.44
C PRO A 146 -11.74 -5.28 9.19
N ILE A 147 -11.44 -6.57 9.37
CA ILE A 147 -11.17 -7.52 8.29
C ILE A 147 -12.25 -8.61 8.37
N ALA A 148 -13.07 -8.73 7.32
CA ALA A 148 -14.06 -9.78 7.25
C ALA A 148 -13.40 -11.17 7.16
N LEU A 149 -14.05 -12.18 7.74
CA LEU A 149 -13.59 -13.56 7.67
C LEU A 149 -13.43 -13.99 6.21
N ALA A 150 -12.23 -14.45 5.87
CA ALA A 150 -11.91 -14.89 4.53
C ALA A 150 -12.12 -16.40 4.39
N GLN A 151 -12.74 -16.80 3.28
CA GLN A 151 -12.78 -18.20 2.84
C GLN A 151 -11.72 -18.52 1.78
N ARG A 152 -10.78 -17.59 1.55
CA ARG A 152 -9.77 -17.63 0.49
C ARG A 152 -8.38 -17.33 1.03
N SER A 153 -7.35 -17.67 0.27
CA SER A 153 -5.96 -17.36 0.61
C SER A 153 -5.73 -15.85 0.67
N ILE A 154 -5.03 -15.44 1.73
CA ILE A 154 -4.58 -14.07 1.95
C ILE A 154 -3.08 -14.13 2.23
N GLN A 155 -2.32 -13.23 1.62
CA GLN A 155 -0.92 -13.02 1.98
C GLN A 155 -0.76 -11.70 2.75
N VAL A 156 -0.35 -11.81 4.02
CA VAL A 156 0.08 -10.69 4.88
C VAL A 156 1.45 -11.06 5.43
N ARG A 157 2.42 -10.13 5.39
CA ARG A 157 3.75 -10.38 5.96
C ARG A 157 4.18 -9.22 6.84
N ARG A 158 4.65 -9.55 8.05
CA ARG A 158 5.43 -8.64 8.89
C ARG A 158 6.81 -8.43 8.26
N MET A 159 7.18 -7.20 7.94
CA MET A 159 8.58 -6.89 7.62
C MET A 159 9.43 -7.13 8.87
N ASN A 160 10.35 -8.08 8.81
CA ASN A 160 11.45 -8.13 9.76
C ASN A 160 12.47 -7.09 9.29
N ALA A 161 12.50 -5.93 9.95
CA ALA A 161 13.59 -4.99 9.77
C ALA A 161 14.83 -5.61 10.43
N TYR A 162 15.77 -6.08 9.62
CA TYR A 162 17.15 -6.25 10.08
C TYR A 162 17.75 -4.85 10.08
N LEU A 163 17.84 -4.25 11.27
CA LEU A 163 18.72 -3.11 11.53
C LEU A 163 20.15 -3.63 11.71
#